data_AF-A0AA96HQC8-F1
#
_entry.id   AF-A0AA96HQC8-F1
#
_cell.length_a   1.000
_cell.length_b   1.000
_cell.length_c   1.000
_cell.angle_alpha   90.00
_cell.angle_beta   90.00
_cell.angle_gamma   90.00
#
_symmetry.space_group_name_H-M   'P 1'
#
loop_
_entity.id
_entity.type
_entity.pdbx_description
1 polymer ?
#
loop_
_entity_poly.entity_id
_entity_poly.type
_entity_poly.pdbx_seq_one_letter_code
_entity_poly.pdbx_strand_id
1 'polypeptide(L)'
;MSTRSCIALQLEDNAYVSIYCHFDGDPSGVGKALSIHFNEYKKAKSLIDLGNLSYVEDDNAYAYHRDGGESWQRNRPTACISKDTLLNHAEKMDAAYLYIFQNGKWEILKYSPQSYPRIYTKID
;
A
#
# COMPACT_ATOMS: atom_id res chain seq x y z
N MET A 1 -13.20 3.66 13.91
CA MET A 1 -12.67 4.57 12.87
C MET A 1 -11.46 3.88 12.29
N SER A 2 -11.28 3.86 10.97
CA SER A 2 -10.17 3.18 10.29
C SER A 2 -9.37 4.18 9.47
N THR A 3 -8.04 4.11 9.51
CA THR A 3 -7.16 4.85 8.60
C THR A 3 -6.81 3.94 7.43
N ARG A 4 -7.45 4.14 6.27
CA ARG A 4 -7.23 3.31 5.08
C ARG A 4 -5.93 3.70 4.38
N SER A 5 -5.26 2.72 3.78
CA SER A 5 -4.09 2.97 2.95
C SER A 5 -4.07 2.12 1.68
N CYS A 6 -3.30 2.58 0.70
CA CYS A 6 -2.93 1.86 -0.50
C CYS A 6 -1.44 1.53 -0.41
N ILE A 7 -1.06 0.29 -0.66
CA ILE A 7 0.34 -0.15 -0.67
C ILE A 7 0.68 -0.60 -2.09
N ALA A 8 1.72 -0.03 -2.67
CA ALA A 8 2.10 -0.22 -4.05
C ALA A 8 3.59 -0.53 -4.21
N LEU A 9 3.90 -1.26 -5.28
CA LEU A 9 5.26 -1.59 -5.70
C LEU A 9 5.42 -1.23 -7.17
N GLN A 10 6.51 -0.54 -7.48
CA GLN A 10 6.90 -0.28 -8.86
C GLN A 10 7.43 -1.56 -9.51
N LEU A 11 6.93 -1.86 -10.69
CA LEU A 11 7.39 -2.91 -11.59
C LEU A 11 8.37 -2.34 -12.62
N GLU A 12 8.82 -3.19 -13.54
CA GLU A 12 9.50 -2.75 -14.75
C GLU A 12 8.58 -1.82 -15.58
N ASP A 13 9.17 -1.00 -16.47
CA ASP A 13 8.46 -0.07 -17.36
C ASP A 13 7.61 1.03 -16.69
N ASN A 14 7.90 1.37 -15.43
CA ASN A 14 7.15 2.37 -14.64
C ASN A 14 5.66 2.01 -14.40
N ALA A 15 5.30 0.74 -14.55
CA ALA A 15 4.03 0.21 -14.06
C ALA A 15 4.08 -0.03 -12.55
N TYR A 16 2.92 -0.21 -11.94
CA TYR A 16 2.77 -0.48 -10.51
C TYR A 16 1.77 -1.61 -10.29
N VAL A 17 1.90 -2.30 -9.16
CA VAL A 17 0.85 -3.14 -8.59
C VAL A 17 0.52 -2.62 -7.20
N SER A 18 -0.75 -2.65 -6.84
CA SER A 18 -1.22 -2.11 -5.57
C SER A 18 -2.28 -2.98 -4.90
N ILE A 19 -2.33 -2.87 -3.57
CA ILE A 19 -3.31 -3.52 -2.71
C ILE A 19 -3.90 -2.50 -1.73
N TYR A 20 -5.11 -2.78 -1.27
CA TYR A 20 -5.79 -2.07 -0.20
C TYR A 20 -5.35 -2.56 1.19
N CYS A 21 -5.26 -1.66 2.17
CA CYS A 21 -5.12 -2.00 3.60
C CYS A 21 -6.10 -1.18 4.46
N HIS A 22 -6.87 -1.85 5.32
CA HIS A 22 -8.01 -1.25 6.02
C HIS A 22 -7.64 -0.45 7.27
N PHE A 23 -6.80 -1.00 8.14
CA PHE A 23 -6.49 -0.45 9.46
C PHE A 23 -5.11 0.18 9.52
N ASP A 24 -4.98 1.15 10.43
CA ASP A 24 -3.73 1.77 10.89
C ASP A 24 -2.78 2.23 9.78
N GLY A 25 -3.36 2.72 8.68
CA GLY A 25 -2.64 3.13 7.48
C GLY A 25 -1.74 4.35 7.63
N ASP A 26 -1.60 4.95 8.81
CA ASP A 26 -0.72 6.09 9.04
C ASP A 26 0.75 5.66 9.24
N PRO A 27 1.71 6.62 9.23
CA PRO A 27 3.13 6.33 9.39
C PRO A 27 3.53 5.56 10.65
N SER A 28 2.75 5.64 11.73
CA SER A 28 3.04 4.94 12.99
C SER A 28 2.58 3.48 13.00
N GLY A 29 1.61 3.12 12.15
CA GLY A 29 1.12 1.75 11.95
C GLY A 29 1.75 1.11 10.72
N VAL A 30 1.00 1.02 9.62
CA VAL A 30 1.44 0.43 8.35
C VAL A 30 2.77 1.00 7.89
N GLY A 31 2.96 2.32 7.96
CA GLY A 31 4.23 2.92 7.52
C GLY A 31 5.46 2.41 8.28
N LYS A 32 5.31 2.17 9.59
CA LYS A 32 6.36 1.60 10.46
C LYS A 32 6.61 0.13 10.12
N ALA A 33 5.56 -0.66 9.94
CA ALA A 33 5.71 -2.06 9.56
C ALA A 33 6.42 -2.20 8.21
N LEU A 34 6.05 -1.37 7.23
CA LEU A 34 6.68 -1.35 5.90
C LEU A 34 8.17 -0.96 5.96
N SER A 35 8.53 0.05 6.75
CA SER A 35 9.91 0.53 6.84
C SER A 35 10.85 -0.41 7.61
N ILE A 36 10.33 -1.16 8.58
CA ILE A 36 11.14 -2.08 9.40
C ILE A 36 11.17 -3.49 8.81
N HIS A 37 10.00 -4.02 8.42
CA HIS A 37 9.87 -5.44 8.08
C HIS A 37 9.74 -5.71 6.59
N PHE A 38 9.26 -4.76 5.79
CA PHE A 38 9.03 -4.95 4.35
C PHE A 38 9.86 -4.01 3.45
N ASN A 39 11.01 -3.52 3.93
CA ASN A 39 11.84 -2.51 3.26
C ASN A 39 12.86 -3.06 2.25
N GLU A 40 12.47 -4.10 1.53
CA GLU A 40 13.26 -4.70 0.45
C GLU A 40 12.31 -5.13 -0.66
N TYR A 41 12.74 -5.07 -1.92
CA TYR A 41 11.88 -5.39 -3.06
C TYR A 41 11.18 -6.75 -2.91
N LYS A 42 11.94 -7.78 -2.51
CA LYS A 42 11.39 -9.13 -2.30
C LYS A 42 10.35 -9.18 -1.18
N LYS A 43 10.56 -8.43 -0.10
CA LYS A 43 9.65 -8.40 1.06
C LYS A 43 8.40 -7.59 0.73
N ALA A 44 8.54 -6.40 0.15
CA ALA A 44 7.43 -5.60 -0.35
C ALA A 44 6.58 -6.39 -1.35
N LYS A 45 7.23 -7.08 -2.30
CA LYS A 45 6.53 -7.94 -3.26
C LYS A 45 5.80 -9.09 -2.56
N SER A 46 6.43 -9.77 -1.60
CA SER A 46 5.78 -10.86 -0.87
C SER A 46 4.53 -10.42 -0.11
N LEU A 47 4.53 -9.19 0.44
CA LEU A 47 3.36 -8.61 1.10
C LEU A 47 2.25 -8.30 0.09
N ILE A 48 2.59 -7.68 -1.04
CA ILE A 48 1.64 -7.36 -2.11
C ILE A 48 1.03 -8.61 -2.72
N ASP A 49 1.83 -9.67 -2.92
CA ASP A 49 1.36 -10.94 -3.48
C ASP A 49 0.26 -11.61 -2.63
N LEU A 50 0.08 -11.21 -1.36
CA LEU A 50 -1.03 -11.67 -0.50
C LEU A 50 -2.39 -11.09 -0.90
N GLY A 51 -2.41 -10.00 -1.65
CA GLY A 51 -3.62 -9.26 -1.99
C GLY A 51 -4.02 -8.23 -0.92
N ASN A 52 -5.29 -7.82 -0.95
CA ASN A 52 -5.85 -6.84 -0.03
C ASN A 52 -5.76 -7.33 1.42
N LEU A 53 -5.45 -6.39 2.31
CA LEU A 53 -5.14 -6.63 3.71
C LEU A 53 -6.15 -5.95 4.62
N SER A 54 -6.43 -6.60 5.75
CA SER A 54 -7.11 -5.95 6.86
C SER A 54 -6.13 -5.04 7.60
N TYR A 55 -4.93 -5.55 7.95
CA TYR A 55 -3.91 -4.81 8.66
C TYR A 55 -2.51 -5.35 8.35
N VAL A 56 -1.50 -4.53 8.66
CA VAL A 56 -0.08 -4.91 8.70
C VAL A 56 0.49 -4.41 10.02
N GLU A 57 1.09 -5.32 10.79
CA GLU A 57 1.68 -5.04 12.09
C GLU A 57 2.96 -5.85 12.23
N ASP A 58 4.08 -5.17 12.50
CA ASP A 58 5.42 -5.76 12.48
C ASP A 58 5.72 -6.53 11.18
N ASP A 59 6.09 -7.81 11.26
CA ASP A 59 6.32 -8.70 10.11
C ASP A 59 5.09 -9.54 9.73
N ASN A 60 3.93 -9.26 10.35
CA ASN A 60 2.70 -9.96 10.11
C ASN A 60 1.69 -9.10 9.34
N ALA A 61 0.84 -9.75 8.56
CA ALA A 61 -0.25 -9.12 7.85
C ALA A 61 -1.45 -10.07 7.84
N TYR A 62 -2.66 -9.54 7.97
CA TYR A 62 -3.88 -10.31 7.75
C TYR A 62 -4.42 -10.00 6.35
N ALA A 63 -4.37 -10.98 5.45
CA ALA A 63 -4.87 -10.87 4.10
C ALA A 63 -6.28 -11.44 3.99
N TYR A 64 -7.20 -10.68 3.42
CA TYR A 64 -8.61 -11.08 3.30
C TYR A 64 -8.79 -12.42 2.58
N HIS A 65 -7.98 -12.68 1.55
CA HIS A 65 -8.02 -13.96 0.84
C HIS A 65 -7.38 -15.09 1.65
N ARG A 66 -6.09 -14.96 2.01
CA ARG A 66 -5.30 -16.02 2.64
C ARG A 66 -5.87 -16.43 4.01
N ASP A 67 -6.23 -15.45 4.83
CA ASP A 67 -6.60 -15.67 6.23
C ASP A 67 -8.12 -15.56 6.45
N GLY A 68 -8.79 -14.70 5.68
CA GLY A 68 -10.24 -14.48 5.76
C GLY A 68 -11.08 -15.41 4.88
N GLY A 69 -10.46 -16.18 3.98
CA GLY A 69 -11.15 -17.09 3.07
C GLY A 69 -11.98 -16.39 1.98
N GLU A 70 -11.76 -15.09 1.77
CA GLU A 70 -12.48 -14.34 0.75
C GLU A 70 -12.04 -14.68 -0.67
N SER A 71 -12.84 -14.35 -1.69
CA SER A 71 -12.49 -14.57 -3.10
C SER A 71 -11.17 -13.86 -3.48
N TRP A 72 -10.26 -14.61 -4.12
CA TRP A 72 -9.05 -14.08 -4.71
C TRP A 72 -9.32 -13.02 -5.78
N GLN A 73 -10.37 -13.21 -6.59
CA GLN A 73 -10.70 -12.28 -7.68
C GLN A 73 -11.01 -10.87 -7.16
N ARG A 74 -11.56 -10.75 -5.95
CA ARG A 74 -11.83 -9.46 -5.29
C ARG A 74 -10.63 -8.86 -4.56
N ASN A 75 -9.69 -9.72 -4.15
CA ASN A 75 -8.60 -9.35 -3.25
C ASN A 75 -7.22 -9.37 -3.91
N ARG A 76 -7.08 -9.85 -5.14
CA ARG A 76 -5.80 -9.86 -5.86
C ARG A 76 -5.25 -8.45 -6.08
N PRO A 77 -3.93 -8.28 -6.18
CA PRO A 77 -3.31 -7.00 -6.53
C PRO A 77 -3.89 -6.41 -7.82
N THR A 78 -4.06 -5.10 -7.82
CA THR A 78 -4.51 -4.34 -8.99
C THR A 78 -3.32 -3.78 -9.75
N ALA A 79 -3.25 -4.06 -11.05
CA ALA A 79 -2.26 -3.44 -11.93
C ALA A 79 -2.63 -1.98 -12.22
N CYS A 80 -1.68 -1.08 -12.02
CA CYS A 80 -1.76 0.34 -12.34
C CYS A 80 -0.66 0.66 -13.37
N ILE A 81 -1.06 0.93 -14.61
CA ILE A 81 -0.12 1.09 -15.74
C ILE A 81 0.72 2.37 -15.69
N SER A 82 0.41 3.30 -14.78
CA SER A 82 1.15 4.54 -14.56
C SER A 82 0.94 5.09 -13.15
N LYS A 83 1.76 6.06 -12.74
CA LYS A 83 1.59 6.76 -11.46
C LYS A 83 0.21 7.45 -11.37
N ASP A 84 -0.32 7.98 -12.47
CA ASP A 84 -1.66 8.58 -12.49
C ASP A 84 -2.76 7.54 -12.22
N THR A 85 -2.66 6.35 -12.83
CA THR A 85 -3.62 5.27 -12.54
C THR A 85 -3.53 4.78 -11.10
N LEU A 86 -2.32 4.77 -10.52
CA LEU A 86 -2.11 4.43 -9.11
C LEU A 86 -2.74 5.47 -8.17
N LEU A 87 -2.53 6.76 -8.44
CA LEU A 87 -3.11 7.85 -7.64
C LEU A 87 -4.64 7.81 -7.68
N ASN A 88 -5.22 7.61 -8.87
CA ASN A 88 -6.67 7.46 -9.05
C ASN A 88 -7.22 6.22 -8.34
N HIS A 89 -6.46 5.13 -8.31
CA HIS A 89 -6.87 3.90 -7.63
C HIS A 89 -6.86 4.08 -6.11
N ALA A 90 -5.81 4.69 -5.54
CA ALA A 90 -5.74 5.00 -4.11
C ALA A 90 -6.89 5.92 -3.66
N GLU A 91 -7.22 6.94 -4.47
CA GLU A 91 -8.35 7.83 -4.20
C GLU A 91 -9.71 7.10 -4.22
N LYS A 92 -9.94 6.22 -5.20
CA LYS A 92 -11.18 5.41 -5.27
C LYS A 92 -11.35 4.47 -4.08
N MET A 93 -10.25 4.09 -3.42
CA MET A 93 -10.27 3.28 -2.19
C MET A 93 -10.43 4.12 -0.92
N ASP A 94 -10.61 5.44 -1.04
CA ASP A 94 -10.66 6.37 0.09
C ASP A 94 -9.43 6.22 1.00
N ALA A 95 -8.27 5.99 0.38
CA ALA A 95 -7.01 5.83 1.10
C ALA A 95 -6.53 7.19 1.62
N ALA A 96 -6.31 7.28 2.94
CA ALA A 96 -5.68 8.44 3.55
C ALA A 96 -4.18 8.52 3.21
N TYR A 97 -3.55 7.37 2.96
CA TYR A 97 -2.13 7.24 2.64
C TYR A 97 -1.89 6.30 1.46
N LEU A 98 -0.92 6.64 0.62
CA LEU A 98 -0.38 5.78 -0.43
C LEU A 98 1.11 5.56 -0.17
N TYR A 99 1.50 4.30 0.00
CA TYR A 99 2.88 3.84 0.15
C TYR A 99 3.35 3.26 -1.18
N ILE A 100 4.48 3.72 -1.71
CA ILE A 100 5.03 3.26 -2.98
C ILE A 100 6.47 2.77 -2.76
N PHE A 101 6.72 1.47 -2.91
CA PHE A 101 8.08 0.95 -2.95
C PHE A 101 8.65 1.14 -4.35
N GLN A 102 9.63 2.05 -4.46
CA GLN A 102 10.31 2.35 -5.72
C GLN A 102 11.73 2.81 -5.46
N ASN A 103 12.66 2.51 -6.38
CA ASN A 103 14.08 2.84 -6.24
C ASN A 103 14.69 2.38 -4.90
N GLY A 104 14.28 1.20 -4.42
CA GLY A 104 14.79 0.59 -3.19
C GLY A 104 14.33 1.23 -1.88
N LYS A 105 13.27 2.05 -1.89
CA LYS A 105 12.74 2.73 -0.70
C LYS A 105 11.23 2.96 -0.79
N TRP A 106 10.61 3.22 0.36
CA TRP A 106 9.21 3.66 0.45
C TRP A 106 9.06 5.17 0.25
N GLU A 107 8.20 5.58 -0.67
CA GLU A 107 7.66 6.93 -0.80
C GLU A 107 6.24 6.98 -0.22
N ILE A 108 5.89 8.08 0.44
CA ILE A 108 4.60 8.23 1.12
C ILE A 108 3.87 9.46 0.60
N LEU A 109 2.63 9.28 0.16
CA LEU A 109 1.72 10.36 -0.15
C LEU A 109 0.56 10.37 0.85
N LYS A 110 0.23 11.54 1.38
CA LYS A 110 -0.92 11.73 2.26
C LYS A 110 -2.02 12.48 1.51
N TYR A 111 -3.21 11.90 1.49
CA TYR A 111 -4.42 12.56 1.01
C TYR A 111 -5.01 13.39 2.15
N SER A 112 -5.23 14.68 1.91
CA SER A 112 -5.89 15.57 2.88
C SER A 112 -7.31 15.87 2.40
N PRO A 113 -8.33 15.88 3.28
CA PRO A 113 -9.71 16.16 2.90
C PRO A 113 -9.97 17.52 2.24
N GLN A 114 -8.96 18.42 2.18
CA GLN A 114 -9.11 19.81 1.74
C GLN A 114 -8.05 20.30 0.75
N SER A 115 -7.16 19.46 0.21
CA SER A 115 -6.28 19.87 -0.91
C SER A 115 -5.51 18.68 -1.46
N TYR A 116 -5.28 18.71 -2.78
CA TYR A 116 -4.39 17.88 -3.59
C TYR A 116 -3.24 17.20 -2.81
N PRO A 117 -2.86 15.96 -3.18
CA PRO A 117 -1.88 15.17 -2.44
C PRO A 117 -0.56 15.94 -2.28
N ARG A 118 -0.15 16.15 -1.02
CA ARG A 118 1.19 16.63 -0.68
C ARG A 118 2.11 15.43 -0.56
N ILE A 119 3.21 15.42 -1.33
CA ILE A 119 4.30 14.46 -1.19
C ILE A 119 4.99 14.77 0.15
N TYR A 120 5.00 13.82 1.07
CA TYR A 120 5.78 13.93 2.30
C TYR A 120 7.04 13.08 2.14
N THR A 121 8.20 13.74 2.20
CA THR A 121 9.49 13.09 2.02
C THR A 121 9.94 12.40 3.30
N LYS A 122 10.30 11.11 3.15
CA LYS A 122 11.16 10.23 3.97
C LYS A 122 10.81 10.05 5.46
N ILE A 123 10.60 8.79 5.83
CA ILE A 123 10.89 8.28 7.18
C ILE A 123 12.33 7.74 7.09
N ASP A 124 13.24 8.32 7.86
CA ASP A 124 14.62 7.83 8.05
C ASP A 124 14.64 6.60 8.97
#